data_AF-A0AAE0LNE1-F1
#
_entry.id   AF-A0AAE0LNE1-F1
#
_cell.length_a   1.000
_cell.length_b   1.000
_cell.length_c   1.000
_cell.angle_alpha   90.00
_cell.angle_beta   90.00
_cell.angle_gamma   90.00
#
_symmetry.space_group_name_H-M   'P 1'
#
loop_
_entity.id
_entity.type
_entity.pdbx_description
1 polymer ?
#
loop_
_entity_poly.entity_id
_entity_poly.type
_entity_poly.pdbx_seq_one_letter_code
_entity_poly.pdbx_strand_id
1 'polypeptide(L)'
;MEARGAPIIPLMLTAIAAAREDDATTVTSCLNTFAERLDDLSTLLHRMHESCDPHIFYHRIRPFLAGSKNMTDAGLPHGVIYEDGSGKETYSQYAGGSNAQSSLFQFFDIVLGIEHRPTGEKKPQGAGSEETERQGRAPPPNHNFITEMRRYMPGPHARFLSDVQAVANLRDYVERNSANRPLAVAYDACLSMLRALRDRHIAIVTRYIVIPSREVRARSRSPEATRRRVNLATGSRQRPQAPGIAYHAEEPDAASGGKKNLKGTGGTALISFLKQARDETGEPAVEEWTKRFMSRQPRTEGQGDFFAGKPEEGAGLEVAANTEEVTVPGLAGSWTMDDDVGGICNY
;
A
#
# COMPACT_ATOMS: atom_id res chain seq x y z
N MET A 1 6.18 -11.26 6.92
CA MET A 1 6.38 -9.81 7.02
C MET A 1 6.36 -9.35 8.47
N GLU A 2 5.20 -9.28 9.13
CA GLU A 2 5.06 -8.77 10.50
C GLU A 2 6.02 -9.40 11.51
N ALA A 3 6.06 -10.74 11.61
CA ALA A 3 6.94 -11.44 12.55
C ALA A 3 8.44 -11.16 12.30
N ARG A 4 8.86 -11.01 11.03
CA ARG A 4 10.25 -10.70 10.68
C ARG A 4 10.61 -9.23 10.98
N GLY A 5 9.61 -8.34 10.96
CA GLY A 5 9.78 -6.92 11.29
C GLY A 5 9.64 -6.60 12.78
N ALA A 6 9.06 -7.50 13.58
CA ALA A 6 8.87 -7.27 15.02
C ALA A 6 10.14 -6.84 15.79
N PRO A 7 11.34 -7.39 15.54
CA PRO A 7 12.57 -6.97 16.21
C PRO A 7 12.98 -5.52 15.93
N ILE A 8 12.45 -4.88 14.89
CA ILE A 8 12.72 -3.47 14.57
C ILE A 8 12.09 -2.54 15.61
N ILE A 9 11.00 -2.95 16.25
CA ILE A 9 10.31 -2.13 17.25
C ILE A 9 11.24 -1.76 18.41
N PRO A 10 11.81 -2.71 19.18
CA PRO A 10 12.75 -2.35 20.26
C PRO A 10 14.02 -1.66 19.73
N LEU A 11 14.53 -2.03 18.55
CA LEU A 11 15.69 -1.37 17.93
C LEU A 11 15.47 0.13 17.76
N MET A 12 14.32 0.53 17.23
CA MET A 12 14.02 1.95 16.99
C MET A 12 13.61 2.69 18.26
N LEU A 13 13.05 2.00 19.26
CA LEU A 13 12.86 2.58 20.59
C LEU A 13 14.20 2.88 21.26
N THR A 14 15.21 2.02 21.11
CA THR A 14 16.58 2.29 21.55
C THR A 14 17.17 3.50 20.83
N ALA A 15 16.96 3.63 19.51
CA ALA A 15 17.40 4.81 18.77
C ALA A 15 16.75 6.11 19.31
N ILE A 16 15.44 6.10 19.59
CA ILE A 16 14.73 7.25 20.16
C ILE A 16 15.31 7.63 21.53
N ALA A 17 15.59 6.65 22.38
CA ALA A 17 16.20 6.87 23.69
C ALA A 17 17.62 7.45 23.56
N ALA A 18 18.47 6.85 22.72
CA ALA A 18 19.83 7.32 22.46
C ALA A 18 19.87 8.76 21.92
N ALA A 19 18.93 9.13 21.05
CA ALA A 19 18.81 10.50 20.54
C ALA A 19 18.48 11.53 21.63
N ARG A 20 17.88 11.13 22.76
CA ARG A 20 17.65 12.04 23.91
C ARG A 20 18.91 12.25 24.75
N GLU A 21 19.79 11.26 24.75
CA GLU A 21 21.06 11.27 25.48
C GLU A 21 22.21 11.82 24.63
N ASP A 22 21.90 12.29 23.41
CA ASP A 22 22.86 12.77 22.41
C ASP A 22 23.91 11.73 21.99
N ASP A 23 23.54 10.45 22.04
CA ASP A 23 24.39 9.34 21.60
C ASP A 23 24.22 9.08 20.08
N ALA A 24 24.91 9.89 19.29
CA ALA A 24 24.89 9.77 17.83
C ALA A 24 25.41 8.42 17.32
N THR A 25 26.30 7.76 18.05
CA THR A 25 26.88 6.47 17.65
C THR A 25 25.84 5.37 17.73
N THR A 26 25.11 5.28 18.84
CA THR A 26 24.03 4.28 19.00
C THR A 26 22.89 4.55 18.02
N VAL A 27 22.50 5.81 17.81
CA VAL A 27 21.47 6.17 16.81
C VAL A 27 21.90 5.71 15.42
N THR A 28 23.13 6.02 15.01
CA THR A 28 23.67 5.61 13.70
C THR A 28 23.68 4.09 13.54
N SER A 29 24.13 3.36 14.56
CA SER A 29 24.13 1.90 14.52
C SER A 29 22.72 1.33 14.40
N CYS A 30 21.74 1.87 15.13
CA CYS A 30 20.36 1.40 15.07
C CYS A 30 19.74 1.68 13.69
N LEU A 31 20.01 2.85 13.09
CA LEU A 31 19.53 3.20 11.76
C LEU A 31 20.14 2.29 10.68
N ASN A 32 21.44 1.99 10.74
CA ASN A 32 22.05 1.04 9.80
C ASN A 32 21.40 -0.34 9.87
N THR A 33 21.24 -0.88 11.08
CA THR A 33 20.55 -2.17 11.27
C THR A 33 19.08 -2.08 10.81
N PHE A 34 18.41 -0.95 11.01
CA PHE A 34 17.05 -0.76 10.51
C PHE A 34 16.98 -0.79 8.98
N ALA A 35 17.91 -0.12 8.28
CA ALA A 35 18.00 -0.15 6.83
C ALA A 35 18.22 -1.57 6.29
N GLU A 36 19.12 -2.35 6.91
CA GLU A 36 19.34 -3.77 6.58
C GLU A 36 18.06 -4.59 6.77
N ARG A 37 17.34 -4.38 7.87
CA ARG A 37 16.08 -5.09 8.13
C ARG A 37 14.96 -4.68 7.19
N LEU A 38 14.92 -3.44 6.71
CA LEU A 38 13.98 -3.03 5.67
C LEU A 38 14.26 -3.73 4.35
N ASP A 39 15.52 -3.93 3.97
CA ASP A 39 15.86 -4.70 2.77
C ASP A 39 15.49 -6.18 2.90
N ASP A 40 15.76 -6.81 4.05
CA ASP A 40 15.29 -8.16 4.39
C ASP A 40 13.77 -8.30 4.17
N LEU A 41 13.00 -7.34 4.72
CA LEU A 41 11.54 -7.29 4.57
C LEU A 41 11.12 -7.09 3.11
N SER A 42 11.86 -6.26 2.38
CA SER A 42 11.62 -6.00 0.96
C SER A 42 11.81 -7.25 0.13
N THR A 43 12.83 -8.06 0.44
CA THR A 43 13.10 -9.33 -0.24
C THR A 43 12.04 -10.36 0.11
N LEU A 44 11.62 -10.43 1.38
CA LEU A 44 10.53 -11.31 1.79
C LEU A 44 9.19 -10.95 1.12
N LEU A 45 8.89 -9.66 0.94
CA LEU A 45 7.68 -9.21 0.26
C LEU A 45 7.67 -9.66 -1.21
N HIS A 46 8.83 -9.72 -1.87
CA HIS A 46 8.94 -10.18 -3.24
C HIS A 46 8.47 -11.63 -3.41
N ARG A 47 8.73 -12.49 -2.42
CA ARG A 47 8.39 -13.93 -2.41
C ARG A 47 6.88 -14.23 -2.36
N MET A 48 6.02 -13.21 -2.24
CA MET A 48 4.57 -13.39 -2.22
C MET A 48 4.05 -14.19 -3.44
N HIS A 49 4.71 -14.08 -4.59
CA HIS A 49 4.33 -14.80 -5.81
C HIS A 49 4.55 -16.30 -5.76
N GLU A 50 5.38 -16.80 -4.82
CA GLU A 50 5.63 -18.24 -4.65
C GLU A 50 4.37 -19.00 -4.21
N SER A 51 3.47 -18.34 -3.47
CA SER A 51 2.30 -19.00 -2.85
C SER A 51 0.99 -18.24 -3.03
N CYS A 52 0.97 -17.19 -3.84
CA CYS A 52 -0.23 -16.40 -4.10
C CYS A 52 -0.39 -16.19 -5.60
N ASP A 53 -1.32 -16.91 -6.23
CA ASP A 53 -1.63 -16.71 -7.63
C ASP A 53 -2.47 -15.41 -7.84
N PRO A 54 -2.10 -14.51 -8.77
CA PRO A 54 -2.83 -13.27 -9.01
C PRO A 54 -4.31 -13.45 -9.39
N HIS A 55 -4.64 -14.47 -10.18
CA HIS A 55 -6.02 -14.73 -10.60
C HIS A 55 -6.85 -15.21 -9.42
N ILE A 56 -6.34 -16.18 -8.66
CA ILE A 56 -7.00 -16.69 -7.44
C ILE A 56 -7.17 -15.57 -6.42
N PHE A 57 -6.13 -14.77 -6.18
CA PHE A 57 -6.22 -13.64 -5.26
C PHE A 57 -7.32 -12.66 -5.69
N TYR A 58 -7.30 -12.21 -6.95
CA TYR A 58 -8.22 -11.18 -7.41
C TYR A 58 -9.69 -11.65 -7.46
N HIS A 59 -9.93 -12.88 -7.91
CA HIS A 59 -11.29 -13.37 -8.15
C HIS A 59 -11.89 -14.14 -6.98
N ARG A 60 -11.08 -14.80 -6.16
CA ARG A 60 -11.57 -15.68 -5.09
C ARG A 60 -11.31 -15.15 -3.71
N ILE A 61 -10.20 -14.46 -3.47
CA ILE A 61 -9.84 -14.00 -2.11
C ILE A 61 -10.31 -12.55 -1.89
N ARG A 62 -9.91 -11.64 -2.76
CA ARG A 62 -10.17 -10.19 -2.64
C ARG A 62 -11.65 -9.83 -2.43
N PRO A 63 -12.66 -10.53 -3.03
CA PRO A 63 -14.06 -10.26 -2.74
C PRO A 63 -14.44 -10.40 -1.26
N PHE A 64 -13.85 -11.36 -0.54
CA PHE A 64 -14.11 -11.55 0.90
C PHE A 64 -13.37 -10.54 1.79
N LEU A 65 -12.36 -9.85 1.24
CA LEU A 65 -11.62 -8.80 1.95
C LEU A 65 -12.25 -7.41 1.77
N ALA A 66 -13.25 -7.27 0.90
CA ALA A 66 -13.96 -6.01 0.71
C ALA A 66 -14.89 -5.72 1.90
N GLY A 67 -14.89 -4.47 2.36
CA GLY A 67 -15.81 -4.01 3.40
C GLY A 67 -17.13 -3.51 2.83
N SER A 68 -17.91 -2.82 3.66
CA SER A 68 -19.19 -2.22 3.29
C SER A 68 -19.13 -0.70 3.05
N LYS A 69 -18.02 -0.05 3.43
CA LYS A 69 -17.80 1.39 3.23
C LYS A 69 -17.50 1.72 1.76
N ASN A 70 -18.14 2.77 1.24
CA ASN A 70 -17.97 3.25 -0.14
C ASN A 70 -18.31 2.22 -1.23
N MET A 71 -19.23 1.28 -0.94
CA MET A 71 -19.63 0.16 -1.82
C MET A 71 -20.98 0.36 -2.53
N THR A 72 -21.38 1.60 -2.80
CA THR A 72 -22.60 1.94 -3.55
C THR A 72 -22.69 1.22 -4.89
N ASP A 73 -21.60 1.21 -5.67
CA ASP A 73 -21.52 0.54 -6.99
C ASP A 73 -21.68 -0.99 -6.91
N ALA A 74 -21.46 -1.54 -5.71
CA ALA A 74 -21.56 -2.96 -5.42
C ALA A 74 -22.89 -3.35 -4.75
N GLY A 75 -23.82 -2.39 -4.62
CA GLY A 75 -25.16 -2.61 -4.07
C GLY A 75 -25.28 -2.37 -2.56
N LEU A 76 -24.26 -1.78 -1.92
CA LEU A 76 -24.26 -1.44 -0.49
C LEU A 76 -24.18 0.09 -0.29
N PRO A 77 -25.19 0.87 -0.70
CA PRO A 77 -25.17 2.34 -0.59
C PRO A 77 -25.07 2.82 0.85
N HIS A 78 -25.70 2.10 1.78
CA HIS A 78 -25.75 2.45 3.20
C HIS A 78 -24.88 1.52 4.06
N GLY A 79 -24.17 0.57 3.46
CA GLY A 79 -23.43 -0.46 4.20
C GLY A 79 -24.30 -1.66 4.55
N VAL A 80 -24.10 -2.21 5.75
CA VAL A 80 -24.78 -3.44 6.23
C VAL A 80 -25.44 -3.21 7.58
N ILE A 81 -26.48 -4.00 7.87
CA ILE A 81 -27.14 -4.02 9.18
C ILE A 81 -26.53 -5.16 9.99
N TYR A 82 -26.16 -4.88 11.24
CA TYR A 82 -25.76 -5.89 12.20
C TYR A 82 -26.92 -6.11 13.17
N GLU A 83 -27.63 -7.22 13.00
CA GLU A 83 -28.73 -7.57 13.91
C GLU A 83 -28.18 -7.94 15.29
N ASP A 84 -28.58 -7.17 16.30
CA ASP A 84 -28.19 -7.37 17.70
C ASP A 84 -29.36 -7.83 18.60
N GLY A 85 -30.51 -8.14 17.99
CA GLY A 85 -31.73 -8.54 18.69
C GLY A 85 -32.49 -7.40 19.37
N SER A 86 -32.03 -6.14 19.28
CA SER A 86 -32.72 -4.98 19.88
C SER A 86 -33.96 -4.50 19.10
N GLY A 87 -34.16 -5.02 17.89
CA GLY A 87 -35.21 -4.57 16.97
C GLY A 87 -34.91 -3.22 16.29
N LYS A 88 -33.75 -2.62 16.54
CA LYS A 88 -33.32 -1.37 15.91
C LYS A 88 -32.35 -1.64 14.75
N GLU A 89 -32.81 -1.42 13.53
CA GLU A 89 -31.96 -1.52 12.34
C GLU A 89 -31.09 -0.27 12.18
N THR A 90 -29.78 -0.40 12.38
CA THR A 90 -28.81 0.69 12.13
C THR A 90 -27.82 0.26 11.06
N TYR A 91 -27.81 0.98 9.95
CA TYR A 91 -26.83 0.79 8.88
C TYR A 91 -25.43 1.20 9.33
N SER A 92 -24.45 0.34 9.06
CA SER A 92 -23.05 0.53 9.41
C SER A 92 -22.13 0.31 8.21
N GLN A 93 -21.14 1.20 8.08
CA GLN A 93 -20.15 1.17 7.00
C GLN A 93 -18.74 0.97 7.57
N TYR A 94 -18.10 -0.13 7.19
CA TYR A 94 -16.73 -0.45 7.60
C TYR A 94 -15.83 -0.67 6.38
N ALA A 95 -14.61 -0.16 6.45
CA ALA A 95 -13.60 -0.37 5.42
C ALA A 95 -13.20 -1.85 5.37
N GLY A 96 -12.84 -2.32 4.18
CA GLY A 96 -12.29 -3.67 4.00
C GLY A 96 -10.86 -3.79 4.53
N GLY A 97 -10.35 -5.01 4.51
CA GLY A 97 -8.98 -5.30 4.92
C GLY A 97 -7.97 -4.59 4.02
N SER A 98 -6.96 -3.96 4.62
CA SER A 98 -5.87 -3.32 3.87
C SER A 98 -4.56 -3.28 4.66
N ASN A 99 -3.43 -3.22 3.95
CA ASN A 99 -2.10 -3.13 4.58
C ASN A 99 -1.90 -1.85 5.41
N ALA A 100 -2.74 -0.82 5.23
CA ALA A 100 -2.71 0.38 6.08
C ALA A 100 -3.14 0.12 7.53
N GLN A 101 -3.75 -1.06 7.80
CA GLN A 101 -4.08 -1.55 9.14
C GLN A 101 -2.89 -2.24 9.83
N SER A 102 -1.76 -2.42 9.15
CA SER A 102 -0.52 -2.88 9.78
C SER A 102 0.06 -1.78 10.67
N SER A 103 0.19 -2.08 11.97
CA SER A 103 0.81 -1.16 12.92
C SER A 103 2.32 -1.01 12.67
N LEU A 104 2.97 -2.04 12.14
CA LEU A 104 4.41 -2.05 11.89
C LEU A 104 4.82 -1.00 10.85
N PHE A 105 4.08 -0.89 9.74
CA PHE A 105 4.41 0.11 8.72
C PHE A 105 4.16 1.55 9.21
N GLN A 106 3.08 1.77 9.97
CA GLN A 106 2.85 3.08 10.57
C GLN A 106 3.90 3.42 11.63
N PHE A 107 4.41 2.43 12.35
CA PHE A 107 5.53 2.62 13.28
C PHE A 107 6.79 3.11 12.54
N PHE A 108 7.14 2.52 11.39
CA PHE A 108 8.27 2.98 10.58
C PHE A 108 8.11 4.43 10.13
N ASP A 109 6.90 4.81 9.71
CA ASP A 109 6.61 6.20 9.34
C ASP A 109 6.81 7.15 10.50
N ILE A 110 6.28 6.81 11.68
CA ILE A 110 6.39 7.63 12.88
C ILE A 110 7.85 7.82 13.29
N VAL A 111 8.64 6.75 13.38
CA VAL A 111 10.03 6.85 13.88
C VAL A 111 10.94 7.61 12.91
N LEU A 112 10.64 7.58 11.60
CA LEU A 112 11.36 8.34 10.57
C LEU A 112 10.74 9.73 10.31
N GLY A 113 9.76 10.17 11.10
CA GLY A 113 9.14 11.49 10.92
C GLY A 113 8.46 11.68 9.56
N ILE A 114 7.90 10.61 8.97
CA ILE A 114 7.17 10.66 7.71
C ILE A 114 5.73 11.08 7.98
N GLU A 115 5.29 12.16 7.33
CA GLU A 115 3.94 12.67 7.44
C GLU A 115 3.11 12.37 6.20
N HIS A 116 1.95 11.76 6.41
CA HIS A 116 1.01 11.41 5.36
C HIS A 116 -0.13 12.42 5.27
N ARG A 117 -0.51 12.80 4.05
CA ARG A 117 -1.66 13.69 3.79
C ARG A 117 -2.86 12.96 3.19
N PRO A 118 -4.06 13.55 3.21
CA PRO A 118 -5.18 13.07 2.42
C PRO A 118 -4.78 12.90 0.94
N THR A 119 -5.35 11.89 0.30
CA THR A 119 -4.95 11.53 -1.07
C THR A 119 -5.31 12.63 -2.06
N GLY A 120 -4.31 13.12 -2.81
CA GLY A 120 -4.46 14.19 -3.80
C GLY A 120 -4.04 15.56 -3.30
N GLU A 121 -3.81 15.73 -2.00
CA GLU A 121 -3.28 16.98 -1.44
C GLU A 121 -1.76 17.05 -1.64
N LYS A 122 -1.27 18.23 -2.03
CA LYS A 122 0.17 18.51 -2.14
C LYS A 122 0.66 19.25 -0.91
N LYS A 123 1.97 19.20 -0.64
CA LYS A 123 2.61 20.06 0.36
C LYS A 123 2.25 21.53 0.07
N PRO A 124 1.76 22.30 1.05
CA PRO A 124 1.49 23.72 0.84
C PRO A 124 2.79 24.41 0.39
N GLN A 125 2.76 24.99 -0.80
CA GLN A 125 3.86 25.79 -1.33
C GLN A 125 3.87 27.11 -0.55
N GLY A 126 4.84 27.29 0.35
CA GLY A 126 4.96 28.54 1.13
C GLY A 126 5.24 28.41 2.63
N ALA A 127 5.47 27.21 3.17
CA ALA A 127 5.88 27.05 4.58
C ALA A 127 7.36 27.38 4.84
N GLY A 128 7.91 28.37 4.13
CA GLY A 128 9.08 29.10 4.55
C GLY A 128 8.60 30.52 4.84
N SER A 129 8.67 30.95 6.10
CA SER A 129 8.39 32.32 6.62
C SER A 129 7.05 32.65 7.30
N GLU A 130 6.30 31.69 7.87
CA GLU A 130 5.32 32.02 8.93
C GLU A 130 5.31 30.95 10.04
N GLU A 131 6.45 30.81 10.73
CA GLU A 131 6.56 30.06 11.99
C GLU A 131 6.50 30.98 13.22
N THR A 132 6.05 32.22 13.02
CA THR A 132 5.81 33.17 14.11
C THR A 132 4.29 33.34 14.25
N GLU A 133 3.77 33.05 15.45
CA GLU A 133 2.40 33.37 15.92
C GLU A 133 1.28 32.32 15.74
N ARG A 134 1.55 31.04 16.01
CA ARG A 134 0.51 30.16 16.62
C ARG A 134 1.04 29.43 17.84
N GLN A 135 1.35 30.20 18.89
CA GLN A 135 1.53 29.64 20.23
C GLN A 135 0.25 28.90 20.64
N GLY A 136 0.38 27.60 20.95
CA GLY A 136 -0.57 26.87 21.79
C GLY A 136 -1.70 26.10 21.11
N ARG A 137 -1.74 25.95 19.78
CA ARG A 137 -2.73 25.08 19.13
C ARG A 137 -2.04 24.02 18.29
N ALA A 138 -2.09 22.77 18.77
CA ALA A 138 -1.73 21.60 17.98
C ALA A 138 -2.39 21.69 16.59
N PRO A 139 -1.66 21.40 15.50
CA PRO A 139 -2.24 21.45 14.16
C PRO A 139 -3.51 20.58 14.11
N PRO A 140 -4.57 21.02 13.41
CA PRO A 140 -5.79 20.24 13.33
C PRO A 140 -5.47 18.86 12.74
N PRO A 141 -6.10 17.78 13.24
CA PRO A 141 -5.83 16.45 12.72
C PRO A 141 -6.32 16.38 11.28
N ASN A 142 -5.41 16.53 10.31
CA ASN A 142 -5.69 16.21 8.92
C ASN A 142 -6.02 14.72 8.88
N HIS A 143 -7.31 14.39 8.81
CA HIS A 143 -7.83 13.02 8.87
C HIS A 143 -7.45 12.27 7.58
N ASN A 144 -6.20 11.84 7.49
CA ASN A 144 -5.72 11.03 6.38
C ASN A 144 -6.16 9.56 6.58
N PHE A 145 -6.24 8.82 5.47
CA PHE A 145 -6.69 7.42 5.45
C PHE A 145 -5.86 6.52 6.40
N ILE A 146 -4.55 6.76 6.50
CA ILE A 146 -3.65 5.97 7.36
C ILE A 146 -4.03 6.13 8.84
N THR A 147 -4.34 7.35 9.27
CA THR A 147 -4.79 7.64 10.64
C THR A 147 -6.16 7.04 10.92
N GLU A 148 -7.08 7.08 9.94
CA GLU A 148 -8.38 6.39 10.05
C GLU A 148 -8.19 4.88 10.30
N MET A 149 -7.23 4.25 9.61
CA MET A 149 -6.96 2.81 9.76
C MET A 149 -6.45 2.40 11.14
N ARG A 150 -6.00 3.34 11.99
CA ARG A 150 -5.68 3.02 13.40
C ARG A 150 -6.92 2.57 14.19
N ARG A 151 -8.13 2.99 13.79
CA ARG A 151 -9.40 2.51 14.38
C ARG A 151 -9.69 1.04 14.07
N TYR A 152 -9.00 0.47 13.08
CA TYR A 152 -9.10 -0.93 12.66
C TYR A 152 -7.94 -1.78 13.19
N MET A 153 -7.06 -1.20 14.02
CA MET A 153 -6.00 -1.93 14.71
C MET A 153 -6.47 -2.40 16.09
N PRO A 154 -5.85 -3.45 16.67
CA PRO A 154 -6.03 -3.75 18.09
C PRO A 154 -5.77 -2.52 18.97
N GLY A 155 -6.64 -2.28 19.95
CA GLY A 155 -6.57 -1.09 20.81
C GLY A 155 -5.19 -0.80 21.41
N PRO A 156 -4.47 -1.80 21.98
CA PRO A 156 -3.10 -1.60 22.46
C PRO A 156 -2.11 -1.15 21.38
N HIS A 157 -2.24 -1.62 20.15
CA HIS A 157 -1.32 -1.25 19.07
C HIS A 157 -1.57 0.19 18.61
N ALA A 158 -2.84 0.60 18.49
CA ALA A 158 -3.19 1.97 18.16
C ALA A 158 -2.68 2.97 19.21
N ARG A 159 -2.83 2.64 20.51
CA ARG A 159 -2.27 3.44 21.61
C ARG A 159 -0.76 3.50 21.56
N PHE A 160 -0.09 2.36 21.34
CA PHE A 160 1.35 2.32 21.17
C PHE A 160 1.84 3.26 20.07
N LEU A 161 1.18 3.30 18.91
CA LEU A 161 1.55 4.25 17.85
C LEU A 161 1.36 5.71 18.27
N SER A 162 0.31 6.03 19.02
CA SER A 162 0.11 7.37 19.60
C SER A 162 1.20 7.73 20.59
N ASP A 163 1.58 6.80 21.47
CA ASP A 163 2.64 7.01 22.47
C ASP A 163 4.00 7.22 21.78
N VAL A 164 4.35 6.38 20.80
CA VAL A 164 5.59 6.53 20.00
C VAL A 164 5.60 7.86 19.24
N GLN A 165 4.47 8.27 18.67
CA GLN A 165 4.36 9.53 17.94
C GLN A 165 4.62 10.76 18.85
N ALA A 166 4.24 10.69 20.12
CA ALA A 166 4.51 11.76 21.07
C ALA A 166 5.99 11.87 21.46
N VAL A 167 6.79 10.83 21.20
CA VAL A 167 8.18 10.74 21.64
C VAL A 167 9.21 10.64 20.53
N ALA A 168 8.78 10.42 19.28
CA ALA A 168 9.65 10.31 18.14
C ALA A 168 10.41 11.64 17.92
N ASN A 169 11.73 11.53 17.80
CA ASN A 169 12.65 12.69 17.78
C ASN A 169 13.82 12.51 16.80
N LEU A 170 13.86 11.41 16.03
CA LEU A 170 15.02 11.04 15.23
C LEU A 170 15.29 12.03 14.09
N ARG A 171 14.25 12.47 13.39
CA ARG A 171 14.38 13.47 12.31
C ARG A 171 15.03 14.75 12.84
N ASP A 172 14.45 15.34 13.88
CA ASP A 172 14.96 16.58 14.48
C ASP A 172 16.37 16.41 15.07
N TYR A 173 16.67 15.22 15.61
CA TYR A 173 17.99 14.88 16.09
C TYR A 173 19.03 14.85 14.96
N VAL A 174 18.72 14.21 13.84
CA VAL A 174 19.60 14.13 12.65
C VAL A 174 19.77 15.51 12.01
N GLU A 175 18.71 16.31 11.91
CA GLU A 175 18.78 17.67 11.34
C GLU A 175 19.71 18.59 12.17
N ARG A 176 19.58 18.55 13.50
CA ARG A 176 20.48 19.30 14.42
C ARG A 176 21.92 18.83 14.34
N ASN A 177 22.14 17.55 14.03
CA ASN A 177 23.46 16.93 13.91
C ASN A 177 23.87 16.71 12.45
N SER A 178 23.42 17.55 11.52
CA SER A 178 23.67 17.40 10.07
C SER A 178 25.16 17.42 9.67
N ALA A 179 26.05 17.93 10.54
CA ALA A 179 27.50 17.83 10.34
C ALA A 179 28.01 16.38 10.48
N ASN A 180 27.31 15.53 11.23
CA ASN A 180 27.62 14.10 11.37
C ASN A 180 27.11 13.34 10.13
N ARG A 181 27.99 13.25 9.13
CA ARG A 181 27.67 12.58 7.85
C ARG A 181 27.25 11.12 8.01
N PRO A 182 27.93 10.26 8.81
CA PRO A 182 27.46 8.90 9.05
C PRO A 182 26.00 8.82 9.53
N LEU A 183 25.61 9.70 10.46
CA LEU A 183 24.25 9.75 11.01
C LEU A 183 23.23 10.14 9.92
N ALA A 184 23.51 11.21 9.17
CA ALA A 184 22.63 11.67 8.09
C ALA A 184 22.46 10.62 6.99
N VAL A 185 23.56 9.96 6.59
CA VAL A 185 23.55 8.89 5.58
C VAL A 185 22.75 7.68 6.07
N ALA A 186 22.91 7.25 7.32
CA ALA A 186 22.17 6.12 7.88
C ALA A 186 20.65 6.39 7.91
N TYR A 187 20.25 7.61 8.29
CA TYR A 187 18.86 8.03 8.28
C TYR A 187 18.26 8.06 6.87
N ASP A 188 18.96 8.68 5.91
CA ASP A 188 18.54 8.75 4.51
C ASP A 188 18.52 7.37 3.83
N ALA A 189 19.39 6.45 4.25
CA ALA A 189 19.35 5.05 3.83
C ALA A 189 18.06 4.35 4.29
N CYS A 190 17.60 4.58 5.52
CA CYS A 190 16.32 4.05 6.00
C CYS A 190 15.14 4.52 5.14
N LEU A 191 15.08 5.83 4.84
CA LEU A 191 14.05 6.40 3.95
C LEU A 191 14.12 5.77 2.55
N SER A 192 15.32 5.57 2.02
CA SER A 192 15.54 4.93 0.72
C SER A 192 15.05 3.48 0.69
N MET A 193 15.36 2.69 1.72
CA MET A 193 14.92 1.29 1.81
C MET A 193 13.40 1.18 1.99
N LEU A 194 12.80 2.07 2.80
CA LEU A 194 11.34 2.11 2.96
C LEU A 194 10.63 2.54 1.67
N ARG A 195 11.19 3.49 0.92
CA ARG A 195 10.68 3.89 -0.40
C ARG A 195 10.75 2.72 -1.39
N ALA A 196 11.87 1.99 -1.42
CA ALA A 196 12.03 0.81 -2.26
C ALA A 196 11.02 -0.29 -1.91
N LEU A 197 10.75 -0.52 -0.62
CA LEU A 197 9.71 -1.43 -0.17
C LEU A 197 8.32 -1.00 -0.71
N ARG A 198 8.01 0.30 -0.68
CA ARG A 198 6.76 0.86 -1.23
C ARG A 198 6.68 0.71 -2.75
N ASP A 199 7.78 0.89 -3.47
CA ASP A 199 7.85 0.61 -4.91
C ASP A 199 7.55 -0.86 -5.21
N ARG A 200 8.12 -1.81 -4.45
CA ARG A 200 7.81 -3.24 -4.58
C ARG A 200 6.33 -3.53 -4.27
N HIS A 201 5.76 -2.88 -3.27
CA HIS A 201 4.33 -2.99 -2.96
C HIS A 201 3.44 -2.47 -4.11
N ILE A 202 3.81 -1.35 -4.75
CA ILE A 202 3.11 -0.83 -5.94
C ILE A 202 3.18 -1.83 -7.10
N ALA A 203 4.34 -2.47 -7.32
CA ALA A 203 4.49 -3.50 -8.35
C ALA A 203 3.59 -4.71 -8.08
N ILE A 204 3.53 -5.17 -6.82
CA ILE A 204 2.60 -6.22 -6.38
C ILE A 204 1.15 -5.81 -6.65
N VAL A 205 0.73 -4.63 -6.22
CA VAL A 205 -0.63 -4.13 -6.44
C VAL A 205 -0.96 -4.05 -7.92
N THR A 206 0.02 -3.68 -8.76
CA THR A 206 -0.14 -3.66 -10.22
C THR A 206 -0.43 -5.06 -10.75
N ARG A 207 0.38 -6.05 -10.37
CA ARG A 207 0.22 -7.45 -10.82
C ARG A 207 -1.05 -8.11 -10.31
N TYR A 208 -1.41 -7.89 -9.05
CA TYR A 208 -2.50 -8.60 -8.38
C TYR A 208 -3.86 -7.92 -8.47
N ILE A 209 -3.90 -6.63 -8.82
CA ILE A 209 -5.15 -5.85 -8.81
C ILE A 209 -5.35 -5.11 -10.12
N VAL A 210 -4.36 -4.36 -10.60
CA VAL A 210 -4.52 -3.51 -11.79
C VAL A 210 -4.64 -4.34 -13.06
N ILE A 211 -3.74 -5.30 -13.28
CA ILE A 211 -3.76 -6.16 -14.48
C ILE A 211 -5.05 -6.98 -14.56
N PRO A 212 -5.44 -7.79 -13.54
CA PRO A 212 -6.70 -8.53 -13.57
C PRO A 212 -7.94 -7.65 -13.74
N SER A 213 -7.95 -6.45 -13.14
CA SER A 213 -9.06 -5.51 -13.31
C SER A 213 -9.23 -5.04 -14.77
N ARG A 214 -8.12 -4.80 -15.47
CA ARG A 214 -8.15 -4.43 -16.90
C ARG A 214 -8.64 -5.57 -17.77
N GLU A 215 -8.24 -6.80 -17.49
CA GLU A 215 -8.69 -7.99 -18.22
C GLU A 215 -10.21 -8.21 -18.09
N VAL A 216 -10.75 -8.09 -16.87
CA VAL A 216 -12.20 -8.17 -16.63
C VAL A 216 -12.94 -7.09 -17.41
N ARG A 217 -12.41 -5.85 -17.41
CA ARG A 217 -13.01 -4.74 -18.15
C ARG A 217 -12.99 -4.98 -19.67
N ALA A 218 -11.89 -5.51 -20.21
CA ALA A 218 -11.78 -5.86 -21.62
C ALA A 218 -12.79 -6.95 -22.01
N ARG A 219 -12.93 -8.01 -21.20
CA ARG A 219 -13.90 -9.09 -21.43
C ARG A 219 -15.36 -8.63 -21.30
N SER A 220 -15.65 -7.67 -20.41
CA SER A 220 -17.01 -7.12 -20.26
C SER A 220 -17.48 -6.24 -21.42
N ARG A 221 -16.57 -5.85 -22.32
CA ARG A 221 -16.86 -5.06 -23.53
C ARG A 221 -17.12 -5.91 -24.77
N SER A 222 -17.00 -7.24 -24.69
CA SER A 222 -17.41 -8.12 -25.79
C SER A 222 -18.93 -8.38 -25.75
N PRO A 223 -19.59 -8.58 -26.91
CA PRO A 223 -21.06 -8.69 -27.01
C PRO A 223 -21.70 -9.88 -26.26
N GLU A 224 -20.91 -10.83 -25.78
CA GLU A 224 -21.36 -12.17 -25.37
C GLU A 224 -21.60 -12.33 -23.85
N ALA A 225 -21.26 -11.33 -23.03
CA ALA A 225 -21.20 -11.47 -21.58
C ALA A 225 -22.46 -10.95 -20.85
N THR A 226 -23.67 -11.37 -21.24
CA THR A 226 -24.92 -10.81 -20.68
C THR A 226 -25.45 -11.47 -19.40
N ARG A 227 -24.82 -12.53 -18.84
CA ARG A 227 -25.32 -13.15 -17.60
C ARG A 227 -24.22 -13.73 -16.72
N ARG A 228 -23.66 -12.95 -15.80
CA ARG A 228 -22.95 -13.51 -14.63
C ARG A 228 -23.01 -12.60 -13.40
N ARG A 229 -23.08 -13.25 -12.23
CA ARG A 229 -23.20 -12.70 -10.87
C ARG A 229 -22.18 -11.57 -10.62
N VAL A 230 -22.64 -10.53 -9.93
CA VAL A 230 -21.86 -9.34 -9.61
C VAL A 230 -20.98 -9.66 -8.40
N ASN A 231 -19.65 -9.64 -8.58
CA ASN A 231 -18.68 -9.79 -7.49
C ASN A 231 -18.44 -8.41 -6.84
N LEU A 232 -18.63 -8.31 -5.52
CA LEU A 232 -18.60 -7.05 -4.74
C LEU A 232 -17.30 -6.23 -4.99
N ALA A 233 -16.14 -6.89 -4.99
CA ALA A 233 -14.83 -6.25 -5.24
C ALA A 233 -14.53 -5.90 -6.72
N THR A 234 -15.40 -6.29 -7.64
CA THR A 234 -15.32 -5.99 -9.09
C THR A 234 -16.50 -5.15 -9.58
N GLY A 235 -17.35 -4.66 -8.66
CA GLY A 235 -18.52 -3.85 -8.95
C GLY A 235 -18.13 -2.49 -9.52
N SER A 236 -17.82 -2.44 -10.82
CA SER A 236 -17.75 -1.21 -11.61
C SER A 236 -18.79 -1.25 -12.72
N ARG A 237 -19.98 -1.83 -12.49
CA ARG A 237 -21.04 -1.92 -13.50
C ARG A 237 -21.81 -0.60 -13.58
N GLN A 238 -21.74 0.04 -14.75
CA GLN A 238 -22.83 0.88 -15.25
C GLN A 238 -24.06 -0.02 -15.42
N ARG A 239 -25.18 0.31 -14.77
CA ARG A 239 -26.48 -0.26 -15.14
C ARG A 239 -26.84 0.24 -16.54
N PRO A 240 -27.25 -0.63 -17.49
CA PRO A 240 -28.05 -0.19 -18.62
C PRO A 240 -29.40 0.27 -18.07
N GLN A 241 -29.82 1.49 -18.39
CA GLN A 241 -31.18 1.97 -18.11
C GLN A 241 -32.17 1.02 -18.79
N ALA A 242 -33.09 0.44 -18.01
CA ALA A 242 -34.28 -0.19 -18.57
C ALA A 242 -35.24 0.91 -19.03
N PRO A 243 -35.95 0.73 -20.16
CA PRO A 243 -36.92 1.73 -20.62
C PRO A 243 -38.21 1.59 -19.79
N GLY A 244 -38.54 2.59 -18.97
CA GLY A 244 -39.80 2.58 -18.23
C GLY A 244 -39.95 3.66 -17.16
N ILE A 245 -40.71 4.69 -17.54
CA ILE A 245 -41.52 5.62 -16.73
C ILE A 245 -40.75 6.63 -15.85
N ALA A 246 -40.93 7.90 -16.23
CA ALA A 246 -40.33 9.09 -15.67
C ALA A 246 -40.72 9.33 -14.20
N TYR A 247 -39.72 9.60 -13.37
CA TYR A 247 -39.82 10.50 -12.23
C TYR A 247 -38.62 11.43 -12.24
N HIS A 248 -38.88 12.73 -12.24
CA HIS A 248 -37.89 13.78 -12.18
C HIS A 248 -37.14 13.72 -10.85
N ALA A 249 -35.82 13.51 -10.91
CA ALA A 249 -34.89 13.89 -9.86
C ALA A 249 -33.68 14.52 -10.56
N GLU A 250 -33.32 15.72 -10.09
CA GLU A 250 -32.34 16.62 -10.67
C GLU A 250 -31.00 15.92 -10.98
N GLU A 251 -30.55 16.08 -12.22
CA GLU A 251 -29.26 15.57 -12.70
C GLU A 251 -28.09 16.36 -12.09
N PRO A 252 -27.01 15.70 -11.65
CA PRO A 252 -25.70 16.31 -11.65
C PRO A 252 -25.06 16.12 -13.04
N ASP A 253 -24.59 17.23 -13.60
CA ASP A 253 -23.93 17.40 -14.89
C ASP A 253 -23.16 16.19 -15.43
N ALA A 254 -23.68 15.64 -16.53
CA ALA A 254 -23.00 14.70 -17.40
C ALA A 254 -21.94 15.41 -18.27
N ALA A 255 -20.86 15.91 -17.64
CA ALA A 255 -19.74 16.53 -18.36
C ALA A 255 -18.39 16.23 -17.70
N SER A 256 -18.01 14.95 -17.60
CA SER A 256 -16.60 14.57 -17.44
C SER A 256 -16.38 13.10 -17.82
N GLY A 257 -15.75 12.87 -18.97
CA GLY A 257 -15.18 11.57 -19.36
C GLY A 257 -13.96 11.18 -18.51
N GLY A 258 -14.09 11.24 -17.18
CA GLY A 258 -13.01 10.94 -16.25
C GLY A 258 -12.66 9.45 -16.23
N LYS A 259 -11.36 9.14 -16.32
CA LYS A 259 -10.82 7.81 -15.98
C LYS A 259 -11.26 7.47 -14.55
N LYS A 260 -12.24 6.59 -14.37
CA LYS A 260 -12.63 6.10 -13.04
C LYS A 260 -11.42 5.41 -12.39
N ASN A 261 -10.96 5.95 -11.27
CA ASN A 261 -9.81 5.43 -10.53
C ASN A 261 -10.15 4.07 -9.90
N LEU A 262 -9.21 3.13 -9.96
CA LEU A 262 -9.35 1.80 -9.36
C LEU A 262 -9.39 1.94 -7.84
N LYS A 263 -10.46 1.45 -7.21
CA LYS A 263 -10.63 1.50 -5.74
C LYS A 263 -9.97 0.28 -5.07
N GLY A 264 -9.24 0.53 -3.98
CA GLY A 264 -8.75 -0.52 -3.08
C GLY A 264 -9.88 -1.14 -2.26
N THR A 265 -9.60 -2.23 -1.55
CA THR A 265 -10.55 -2.85 -0.59
C THR A 265 -10.88 -1.91 0.58
N GLY A 266 -9.94 -1.05 0.95
CA GLY A 266 -10.14 0.06 1.89
C GLY A 266 -10.89 1.27 1.32
N GLY A 267 -11.29 1.24 0.04
CA GLY A 267 -12.12 2.27 -0.59
C GLY A 267 -11.38 3.49 -1.16
N THR A 268 -10.04 3.56 -1.03
CA THR A 268 -9.23 4.66 -1.59
C THR A 268 -8.93 4.49 -3.08
N ALA A 269 -8.57 5.58 -3.76
CA ALA A 269 -8.00 5.53 -5.10
C ALA A 269 -6.60 4.90 -5.03
N LEU A 270 -6.55 3.58 -5.23
CA LEU A 270 -5.47 2.71 -4.77
C LEU A 270 -4.09 3.15 -5.26
N ILE A 271 -3.95 3.39 -6.56
CA ILE A 271 -2.65 3.73 -7.15
C ILE A 271 -2.20 5.14 -6.76
N SER A 272 -3.12 6.11 -6.73
CA SER A 272 -2.79 7.48 -6.33
C SER A 272 -2.33 7.53 -4.88
N PHE A 273 -3.04 6.84 -3.99
CA PHE A 273 -2.69 6.74 -2.58
C PHE A 273 -1.29 6.11 -2.38
N LEU A 274 -1.02 4.98 -3.01
CA LEU A 274 0.26 4.28 -2.85
C LEU A 274 1.44 5.10 -3.40
N LYS A 275 1.25 5.76 -4.55
CA LYS A 275 2.28 6.65 -5.11
C LYS A 275 2.54 7.85 -4.21
N GLN A 276 1.49 8.48 -3.69
CA GLN A 276 1.63 9.58 -2.75
C GLN A 276 2.37 9.12 -1.49
N ALA A 277 1.94 8.02 -0.84
CA ALA A 277 2.61 7.52 0.35
C ALA A 277 4.09 7.20 0.11
N ARG A 278 4.45 6.69 -1.08
CA ARG A 278 5.85 6.49 -1.48
C ARG A 278 6.61 7.80 -1.63
N ASP A 279 6.02 8.79 -2.31
CA ASP A 279 6.68 10.07 -2.54
C ASP A 279 6.87 10.82 -1.21
N GLU A 280 5.89 10.74 -0.30
CA GLU A 280 5.93 11.27 1.07
C GLU A 280 7.05 10.65 1.91
N THR A 281 7.45 9.39 1.67
CA THR A 281 8.61 8.76 2.33
C THR A 281 9.90 9.53 2.12
N GLY A 282 10.06 10.19 0.98
CA GLY A 282 11.30 10.87 0.64
C GLY A 282 11.39 12.31 1.14
N GLU A 283 10.30 12.87 1.66
CA GLU A 283 10.25 14.27 2.07
C GLU A 283 11.09 14.59 3.32
N PRO A 284 11.23 13.68 4.31
CA PRO A 284 12.06 13.93 5.48
C PRO A 284 13.57 13.82 5.24
N ALA A 285 14.02 13.48 4.02
CA ALA A 285 15.45 13.31 3.73
C ALA A 285 16.25 14.55 4.13
N VAL A 286 17.45 14.35 4.67
CA VAL A 286 18.27 15.43 5.21
C VAL A 286 19.28 15.90 4.17
N GLU A 287 19.95 14.97 3.49
CA GLU A 287 20.95 15.32 2.48
C GLU A 287 20.31 15.86 1.20
N GLU A 288 20.88 16.93 0.66
CA GLU A 288 20.40 17.60 -0.54
C GLU A 288 20.44 16.68 -1.77
N TRP A 289 21.46 15.83 -1.87
CA TRP A 289 21.53 14.81 -2.91
C TRP A 289 20.39 13.79 -2.77
N THR A 290 20.10 13.31 -1.56
CA THR A 290 19.03 12.36 -1.29
C THR A 290 17.67 12.96 -1.64
N LYS A 291 17.40 14.21 -1.22
CA LYS A 291 16.17 14.95 -1.59
C LYS A 291 15.96 14.98 -3.10
N ARG A 292 17.02 15.29 -3.87
CA ARG A 292 16.99 15.30 -5.34
C ARG A 292 16.78 13.91 -5.93
N PHE A 293 17.45 12.90 -5.37
CA PHE A 293 17.32 11.52 -5.82
C PHE A 293 15.89 10.99 -5.59
N MET A 294 15.30 11.26 -4.43
CA MET A 294 13.97 10.77 -4.06
C MET A 294 12.83 11.51 -4.77
N SER A 295 13.00 12.81 -5.02
CA SER A 295 12.04 13.63 -5.77
C SER A 295 12.05 13.38 -7.28
N ARG A 296 13.10 12.74 -7.82
CA ARG A 296 13.12 12.31 -9.22
C ARG A 296 12.05 11.23 -9.44
N GLN A 297 10.98 11.62 -10.11
CA GLN A 297 10.10 10.64 -10.75
C GLN A 297 10.84 10.02 -11.94
N PRO A 298 10.84 8.68 -12.09
CA PRO A 298 11.38 8.07 -13.29
C PRO A 298 10.64 8.65 -14.49
N ARG A 299 11.38 9.29 -15.40
CA ARG A 299 10.84 9.66 -16.71
C ARG A 299 10.48 8.34 -17.39
N THR A 300 9.19 8.09 -17.58
CA THR A 300 8.73 7.05 -18.50
C THR A 300 9.08 7.51 -19.91
N GLU A 301 10.32 7.29 -20.32
CA GLU A 301 10.66 7.17 -21.73
C GLU A 301 10.24 5.76 -22.15
N GLY A 302 9.34 5.66 -23.12
CA GLY A 302 8.90 4.39 -23.68
C GLY A 302 7.60 3.85 -23.07
N GLN A 303 6.55 3.90 -23.87
CA GLN A 303 5.29 3.22 -23.64
C GLN A 303 5.44 1.75 -24.08
N GLY A 304 5.53 0.81 -23.14
CA GLY A 304 5.48 -0.64 -23.40
C GLY A 304 6.78 -1.38 -23.10
N ASP A 305 6.65 -2.62 -22.63
CA ASP A 305 7.72 -3.63 -22.51
C ASP A 305 8.72 -3.57 -21.35
N PHE A 306 8.25 -3.39 -20.10
CA PHE A 306 9.06 -3.78 -18.92
C PHE A 306 8.86 -5.26 -18.50
N PHE A 307 8.01 -6.04 -19.19
CA PHE A 307 7.69 -7.43 -18.78
C PHE A 307 7.62 -8.46 -19.92
N ALA A 308 8.16 -8.14 -21.09
CA ALA A 308 8.38 -9.13 -22.15
C ALA A 308 9.89 -9.42 -22.21
N GLY A 309 10.32 -10.53 -21.60
CA GLY A 309 11.69 -11.00 -21.76
C GLY A 309 11.99 -11.26 -23.23
N LYS A 310 12.94 -10.52 -23.78
CA LYS A 310 13.74 -10.95 -24.93
C LYS A 310 15.19 -11.10 -24.44
N PRO A 311 15.89 -12.16 -24.83
CA PRO A 311 17.32 -12.28 -24.54
C PRO A 311 18.05 -11.21 -25.35
N GLU A 312 18.81 -10.35 -24.69
CA GLU A 312 19.75 -9.45 -25.39
C GLU A 312 20.95 -10.27 -25.86
N GLU A 313 21.13 -10.32 -27.17
CA GLU A 313 22.41 -10.60 -27.80
C GLU A 313 23.36 -9.41 -27.56
N GLY A 314 24.57 -9.70 -27.09
CA GLY A 314 25.74 -8.86 -27.39
C GLY A 314 26.36 -8.07 -26.23
N ALA A 315 26.98 -8.77 -25.28
CA ALA A 315 28.22 -8.29 -24.66
C ALA A 315 29.12 -9.50 -24.38
N GLY A 316 30.20 -9.60 -25.16
CA GLY A 316 31.06 -10.77 -25.21
C GLY A 316 31.82 -11.06 -23.90
N LEU A 317 31.82 -12.33 -23.54
CA LEU A 317 32.97 -13.00 -22.93
C LEU A 317 32.87 -14.49 -23.31
N GLU A 318 33.83 -14.97 -24.10
CA GLU A 318 33.95 -16.38 -24.47
C GLU A 318 34.31 -17.22 -23.24
N VAL A 319 33.45 -18.17 -22.87
CA VAL A 319 33.85 -19.34 -22.09
C VAL A 319 33.11 -20.56 -22.66
N ALA A 320 33.87 -21.44 -23.30
CA ALA A 320 33.41 -22.71 -23.82
C ALA A 320 33.10 -23.70 -22.68
N ALA A 321 31.90 -24.31 -22.68
CA ALA A 321 31.67 -25.64 -22.11
C ALA A 321 30.27 -26.18 -22.46
N ASN A 322 30.27 -27.19 -23.35
CA ASN A 322 29.37 -28.34 -23.46
C ASN A 322 27.86 -28.19 -23.15
N THR A 323 27.08 -28.28 -24.23
CA THR A 323 25.67 -28.68 -24.27
C THR A 323 25.46 -30.09 -23.70
N GLU A 324 24.62 -30.21 -22.67
CA GLU A 324 23.83 -31.43 -22.41
C GLU A 324 22.34 -31.05 -22.43
N GLU A 325 21.63 -31.57 -23.44
CA GLU A 325 20.17 -31.56 -23.53
C GLU A 325 19.58 -32.48 -22.45
N VAL A 326 19.01 -31.90 -21.40
CA VAL A 326 18.14 -32.64 -20.49
C VAL A 326 16.70 -32.48 -20.96
N THR A 327 16.20 -33.51 -21.62
CA THR A 327 14.78 -33.71 -21.92
C THR A 327 14.04 -34.07 -20.63
N VAL A 328 13.12 -33.21 -20.18
CA VAL A 328 12.21 -33.54 -19.07
C VAL A 328 10.89 -34.03 -19.67
N PRO A 329 10.50 -35.31 -19.46
CA PRO A 329 9.27 -35.85 -20.01
C PRO A 329 8.05 -35.31 -19.26
N GLY A 330 6.99 -35.02 -20.01
CA GLY A 330 5.72 -34.57 -19.48
C GLY A 330 5.04 -35.63 -18.62
N LEU A 331 4.44 -35.20 -17.52
CA LEU A 331 3.45 -35.97 -16.77
C LEU A 331 2.19 -35.11 -16.63
N ALA A 332 1.24 -35.40 -17.50
CA ALA A 332 -0.16 -35.04 -17.34
C ALA A 332 -0.71 -35.74 -16.10
N GLY A 333 -1.11 -34.96 -15.09
CA GLY A 333 -1.97 -35.40 -14.01
C GLY A 333 -3.32 -34.71 -14.14
N SER A 334 -4.29 -35.41 -14.71
CA SER A 334 -5.70 -35.01 -14.73
C SER A 334 -6.22 -34.98 -13.29
N TRP A 335 -6.63 -33.81 -12.81
CA TRP A 335 -7.44 -33.71 -11.60
C TRP A 335 -8.90 -33.92 -11.99
N THR A 336 -9.38 -35.15 -11.84
CA THR A 336 -10.81 -35.46 -11.85
C THR A 336 -11.44 -34.88 -10.59
N MET A 337 -12.49 -34.09 -10.78
CA MET A 337 -13.39 -33.68 -9.72
C MET A 337 -14.15 -34.92 -9.24
N ASP A 338 -13.93 -35.33 -8.00
CA ASP A 338 -14.96 -36.02 -7.24
C ASP A 338 -15.48 -35.02 -6.19
N ASP A 339 -16.77 -34.71 -6.36
CA ASP A 339 -17.58 -33.98 -5.39
C ASP A 339 -17.77 -34.82 -4.11
N ASP A 340 -18.05 -34.13 -3.01
CA ASP A 340 -18.30 -34.62 -1.65
C ASP A 340 -17.07 -35.06 -0.83
N VAL A 341 -16.64 -34.20 0.10
CA VAL A 341 -16.60 -34.45 1.57
C VAL A 341 -16.09 -33.19 2.30
N GLY A 342 -16.93 -32.65 3.20
CA GLY A 342 -16.55 -32.33 4.59
C GLY A 342 -15.74 -31.07 4.88
N GLY A 343 -16.32 -30.17 5.68
CA GLY A 343 -15.71 -28.90 6.08
C GLY A 343 -14.49 -29.02 7.01
N ILE A 344 -13.62 -28.01 6.93
CA ILE A 344 -12.46 -27.85 7.80
C ILE A 344 -12.81 -26.85 8.90
N CYS A 345 -13.29 -27.40 10.01
CA CYS A 345 -13.18 -26.87 11.37
C CYS A 345 -12.87 -28.08 12.24
N ASN A 346 -11.65 -28.15 12.76
CA ASN A 346 -11.06 -29.02 13.80
C ASN A 346 -9.53 -28.97 13.52
N TYR A 347 -8.62 -28.46 14.36
CA TYR A 347 -8.56 -28.16 15.79
C TYR A 347 -7.84 -26.82 16.01
#